data_AF-A0A4R2D613-F1
#
_entry.id   AF-A0A4R2D613-F1
#
_cell.length_a   1.000
_cell.length_b   1.000
_cell.length_c   1.000
_cell.angle_alpha   90.00
_cell.angle_beta   90.00
_cell.angle_gamma   90.00
#
_symmetry.space_group_name_H-M   'P 1'
#
loop_
_entity.id
_entity.type
_entity.pdbx_description
1 polymer ?
#
loop_
_entity_poly.entity_id
_entity_poly.type
_entity_poly.pdbx_seq_one_letter_code
_entity_poly.pdbx_strand_id
1 'polypeptide(L)'
;MPQTIVTVPTHGQGLYEFTGEAAAFVRGAGVEEGLLTVFVRHTSCSLLIQENADPDVRRDLDQFFRRLVPPSDDPAMRWIVHTLEGPDDMPAHIKAALTAVSIGIPVVGGRLALGTWQGLYLFEHRDRPHRREIVLHLGP
;
A
#
# COMPACT_ATOMS: atom_id res chain seq x y z
N MET A 1 2.18 16.62 -16.93
CA MET A 1 1.82 15.84 -15.74
C MET A 1 3.06 15.09 -15.28
N PRO A 2 3.69 15.52 -14.18
CA PRO A 2 4.89 14.85 -13.69
C PRO A 2 4.57 13.43 -13.21
N GLN A 3 5.56 12.54 -13.32
CA GLN A 3 5.46 11.16 -12.88
C GLN A 3 6.80 10.69 -12.31
N THR A 4 6.75 9.88 -11.26
CA THR A 4 7.94 9.20 -10.72
C THR A 4 7.59 7.80 -10.20
N ILE A 5 8.62 7.01 -9.89
CA ILE A 5 8.48 5.71 -9.23
C ILE A 5 9.14 5.79 -7.86
N VAL A 6 8.37 5.47 -6.81
CA VAL A 6 8.88 5.21 -5.46
C VAL A 6 9.11 3.71 -5.34
N THR A 7 10.28 3.33 -4.83
CA THR A 7 10.60 1.95 -4.50
C THR A 7 10.56 1.76 -2.99
N VAL A 8 9.76 0.81 -2.52
CA VAL A 8 9.64 0.47 -1.10
C VAL A 8 10.24 -0.93 -0.85
N PRO A 9 11.36 -1.04 -0.12
CA PRO A 9 11.85 -2.34 0.35
C PRO A 9 10.98 -2.83 1.52
N THR A 10 10.49 -4.06 1.42
CA THR A 10 9.69 -4.71 2.45
C THR A 10 10.47 -5.88 3.05
N HIS A 11 10.18 -6.20 4.31
CA HIS A 11 10.88 -7.23 5.10
C HIS A 11 9.91 -8.27 5.67
N GLY A 12 8.70 -8.36 5.10
CA GLY A 12 7.59 -9.19 5.54
C GLY A 12 6.28 -8.40 5.66
N GLN A 13 5.20 -9.09 6.02
CA GLN A 13 3.87 -8.50 6.08
C GLN A 13 3.82 -7.29 7.03
N GLY A 14 3.12 -6.25 6.60
CA GLY A 14 2.94 -5.04 7.39
C GLY A 14 2.78 -3.77 6.56
N LEU A 15 2.68 -2.65 7.25
CA LEU A 15 2.48 -1.34 6.66
C LEU A 15 3.80 -0.57 6.58
N TYR A 16 4.16 -0.15 5.38
CA TYR A 16 5.38 0.59 5.05
C TYR A 16 4.99 1.99 4.59
N GLU A 17 5.33 3.00 5.39
CA GLU A 17 4.95 4.39 5.09
C GLU A 17 5.82 4.97 3.97
N PHE A 18 5.19 5.72 3.05
CA PHE A 18 5.89 6.48 2.00
C PHE A 18 5.32 7.90 1.82
N THR A 19 4.61 8.42 2.83
CA THR A 19 4.01 9.77 2.83
C THR A 19 5.04 10.85 2.50
N GLY A 20 6.25 10.73 3.03
CA GLY A 20 7.33 11.70 2.84
C GLY A 20 7.77 11.81 1.37
N GLU A 21 7.94 10.68 0.71
CA GLU A 21 8.32 10.55 -0.70
C GLU A 21 7.24 11.12 -1.61
N ALA A 22 5.97 10.81 -1.34
CA ALA A 22 4.84 11.37 -2.09
C ALA A 22 4.74 12.89 -1.92
N ALA A 23 4.89 13.39 -0.69
CA ALA A 23 4.85 14.83 -0.41
C ALA A 23 6.05 15.55 -1.05
N ALA A 24 7.24 14.94 -1.06
CA ALA A 24 8.42 15.49 -1.73
C ALA A 24 8.22 15.57 -3.25
N PHE A 25 7.64 14.54 -3.85
CA PHE A 25 7.29 14.54 -5.28
C PHE A 25 6.31 15.66 -5.63
N VAL A 26 5.21 15.81 -4.87
CA VAL A 26 4.23 16.89 -5.09
C VAL A 26 4.87 18.28 -4.96
N ARG A 27 5.66 18.51 -3.89
CA ARG A 27 6.36 19.79 -3.72
C ARG A 27 7.34 20.08 -4.86
N GLY A 28 8.08 19.06 -5.31
CA GLY A 28 9.04 19.20 -6.42
C GLY A 28 8.38 19.42 -7.79
N ALA A 29 7.13 19.02 -7.95
CA ALA A 29 6.37 19.20 -9.17
C ALA A 29 5.90 20.66 -9.40
N GLY A 30 5.81 21.47 -8.35
CA GLY A 30 5.37 22.88 -8.45
C GLY A 30 3.92 23.06 -8.94
N VAL A 31 3.08 22.03 -8.79
CA VAL A 31 1.65 22.07 -9.13
C VAL A 31 0.86 22.46 -7.88
N GLU A 32 0.11 23.56 -7.96
CA GLU A 32 -0.66 24.07 -6.82
C GLU A 32 -1.94 23.27 -6.55
N GLU A 33 -2.69 22.94 -7.60
CA GLU A 33 -3.97 22.24 -7.51
C GLU A 33 -3.97 21.03 -8.45
N GLY A 34 -4.53 19.90 -8.02
CA GLY A 34 -4.68 18.72 -8.86
C GLY A 34 -4.97 17.44 -8.09
N LEU A 35 -4.69 16.30 -8.73
CA LEU A 35 -4.86 14.97 -8.14
C LEU A 35 -3.56 14.17 -8.25
N LEU A 36 -3.02 13.77 -7.09
CA LEU A 36 -1.98 12.74 -7.04
C LEU A 36 -2.65 11.38 -7.15
N THR A 37 -2.45 10.70 -8.28
CA THR A 37 -2.72 9.27 -8.41
C THR A 37 -1.51 8.48 -7.93
N VAL A 38 -1.75 7.54 -7.04
CA VAL A 38 -0.76 6.60 -6.50
C VAL A 38 -1.17 5.20 -6.92
N PHE A 39 -0.31 4.50 -7.67
CA PHE A 39 -0.62 3.19 -8.23
C PHE A 39 0.50 2.18 -7.94
N VAL A 40 0.18 1.06 -7.29
CA VAL A 40 1.15 -0.01 -7.02
C VAL A 40 1.16 -1.01 -8.18
N ARG A 41 2.34 -1.32 -8.72
CA ARG A 41 2.51 -2.22 -9.88
C ARG A 41 2.66 -3.69 -9.47
N HIS A 42 1.87 -4.13 -8.48
CA HIS A 42 1.99 -5.44 -7.85
C HIS A 42 0.61 -5.97 -7.47
N THR A 43 0.44 -7.29 -7.47
CA THR A 43 -0.83 -7.96 -7.20
C THR A 43 -0.87 -8.68 -5.85
N SER A 44 0.22 -8.60 -5.08
CA SER A 44 0.40 -9.26 -3.77
C SER A 44 0.79 -8.26 -2.66
N CYS A 45 0.54 -6.97 -2.90
CA CYS A 45 0.60 -5.89 -1.91
C CYS A 45 -0.41 -4.82 -2.32
N SER A 46 -0.71 -3.89 -1.43
CA SER A 46 -1.74 -2.88 -1.63
C SER A 46 -1.29 -1.48 -1.24
N LEU A 47 -2.17 -0.52 -1.48
CA LEU A 47 -2.10 0.85 -0.99
C LEU A 47 -3.18 1.09 0.06
N LEU A 48 -2.85 1.93 1.03
CA LEU A 48 -3.75 2.29 2.12
C LEU A 48 -3.51 3.74 2.56
N ILE A 49 -4.58 4.44 2.91
CA ILE A 49 -4.52 5.68 3.69
C ILE A 49 -5.03 5.34 5.09
N GLN A 50 -4.17 5.44 6.10
CA GLN A 50 -4.52 5.12 7.48
C GLN A 50 -3.75 5.96 8.49
N GLU A 51 -4.07 5.77 9.77
CA GLU A 51 -3.40 6.45 10.88
C GLU A 51 -1.88 6.24 10.87
N ASN A 52 -1.11 7.33 10.98
CA ASN A 52 0.35 7.34 11.05
C ASN A 52 0.95 7.79 12.39
N ALA A 53 0.13 7.95 13.42
CA ALA A 53 0.57 8.34 14.76
C ALA A 53 0.74 7.14 15.68
N ASP A 54 -0.31 6.36 15.89
CA ASP A 54 -0.28 5.22 16.81
C ASP A 54 0.27 3.95 16.12
N PRO A 55 1.41 3.39 16.57
CA PRO A 55 1.91 2.11 16.06
C PRO A 55 0.95 0.93 16.28
N ASP A 56 0.07 0.98 17.28
CA ASP A 56 -0.87 -0.10 17.56
C ASP A 56 -1.92 -0.23 16.46
N VAL A 57 -2.34 0.86 15.81
CA VAL A 57 -3.26 0.80 14.66
C VAL A 57 -2.66 -0.02 13.51
N ARG A 58 -1.37 0.18 13.21
CA ARG A 58 -0.67 -0.61 12.17
C ARG A 58 -0.59 -2.08 12.54
N ARG A 59 -0.30 -2.37 13.81
CA ARG A 59 -0.26 -3.74 14.33
C ARG A 59 -1.62 -4.41 14.22
N ASP A 60 -2.68 -3.75 14.67
CA ASP A 60 -4.03 -4.31 14.68
C ASP A 60 -4.57 -4.53 13.27
N LEU A 61 -4.27 -3.64 12.33
CA LEU A 61 -4.60 -3.84 10.91
C LEU A 61 -3.89 -5.07 10.33
N ASP A 62 -2.58 -5.22 10.53
CA ASP A 62 -1.83 -6.41 10.09
C ASP A 62 -2.44 -7.69 10.72
N GLN A 63 -2.70 -7.65 12.02
CA GLN A 63 -3.30 -8.74 12.77
C GLN A 63 -4.71 -9.10 12.28
N PHE A 64 -5.54 -8.10 11.97
CA PHE A 64 -6.88 -8.31 11.42
C PHE A 64 -6.82 -9.01 10.07
N PHE A 65 -6.00 -8.52 9.14
CA PHE A 65 -5.91 -9.11 7.80
C PHE A 65 -5.30 -10.51 7.79
N ARG A 66 -4.35 -10.81 8.69
CA ARG A 66 -3.83 -12.18 8.90
C ARG A 66 -4.91 -13.17 9.34
N ARG A 67 -5.89 -12.72 10.14
CA ARG A 67 -7.02 -13.55 10.59
C ARG A 67 -8.11 -13.65 9.51
N LEU A 68 -8.37 -12.55 8.81
CA LEU A 68 -9.38 -12.49 7.75
C LEU A 68 -9.01 -13.38 6.56
N VAL A 69 -7.72 -13.39 6.21
CA VAL A 69 -7.17 -14.19 5.10
C VAL A 69 -5.93 -14.93 5.59
N PRO A 70 -6.11 -16.13 6.20
CA PRO A 70 -5.00 -16.91 6.71
C PRO A 70 -4.16 -17.53 5.58
N PRO A 71 -2.97 -18.09 5.90
CA PRO A 71 -2.15 -18.84 4.97
C PRO A 71 -2.92 -19.99 4.28
N SER A 72 -2.53 -20.37 3.06
CA SER A 72 -3.25 -21.37 2.26
C SER A 72 -3.13 -22.80 2.79
N ASP A 73 -2.22 -23.06 3.72
CA ASP A 73 -2.10 -24.32 4.45
C ASP A 73 -3.02 -24.40 5.69
N ASP A 74 -3.72 -23.32 6.03
CA ASP A 74 -4.79 -23.32 7.02
C ASP A 74 -5.97 -24.21 6.55
N PRO A 75 -6.57 -25.06 7.43
CA PRO A 75 -7.73 -25.87 7.08
C PRO A 75 -8.91 -25.09 6.47
N ALA A 76 -9.12 -23.83 6.85
CA ALA A 76 -10.16 -22.97 6.29
C ALA A 76 -9.89 -22.57 4.82
N MET A 77 -8.65 -22.72 4.36
CA MET A 77 -8.18 -22.34 3.03
C MET A 77 -8.03 -23.54 2.07
N ARG A 78 -8.54 -24.73 2.41
CA ARG A 78 -8.45 -25.95 1.58
C ARG A 78 -9.04 -25.84 0.16
N TRP A 79 -9.83 -24.80 -0.11
CA TRP A 79 -10.39 -24.50 -1.43
C TRP A 79 -9.40 -23.77 -2.35
N ILE A 80 -8.27 -23.30 -1.82
CA ILE A 80 -7.22 -22.63 -2.59
C ILE A 80 -6.51 -23.64 -3.50
N VAL A 81 -6.48 -23.34 -4.80
CA VAL A 81 -5.79 -24.16 -5.81
C VAL A 81 -4.39 -23.62 -6.11
N HIS A 82 -4.20 -22.31 -6.07
CA HIS A 82 -2.93 -21.65 -6.33
C HIS A 82 -2.00 -21.76 -5.11
N THR A 83 -1.07 -22.74 -5.15
CA THR A 83 -0.24 -23.14 -3.98
C THR A 83 1.25 -23.24 -4.30
N LEU A 84 1.68 -22.89 -5.51
CA LEU A 84 3.05 -23.13 -5.99
C LEU A 84 4.10 -22.14 -5.46
N GLU A 85 3.68 -20.97 -5.00
CA GLU A 85 4.60 -19.87 -4.62
C GLU A 85 4.68 -19.63 -3.10
N GLY A 86 4.29 -20.63 -2.32
CA GLY A 86 4.28 -20.59 -0.86
C GLY A 86 2.90 -20.32 -0.26
N PRO A 87 2.72 -20.57 1.04
CA PRO A 87 1.42 -20.52 1.69
C PRO A 87 0.87 -19.09 1.85
N ASP A 88 1.69 -18.06 1.66
CA ASP A 88 1.31 -16.66 1.77
C ASP A 88 0.88 -16.02 0.43
N ASP A 89 1.11 -16.69 -0.70
CA ASP A 89 0.97 -16.07 -2.03
C ASP A 89 -0.48 -15.83 -2.44
N MET A 90 -1.31 -16.87 -2.53
CA MET A 90 -2.74 -16.67 -2.84
C MET A 90 -3.46 -15.82 -1.77
N PRO A 91 -3.19 -15.98 -0.46
CA PRO A 91 -3.68 -15.05 0.55
C PRO A 91 -3.29 -13.60 0.29
N ALA A 92 -2.07 -13.33 -0.18
CA ALA A 92 -1.64 -11.98 -0.54
C ALA A 92 -2.44 -11.40 -1.71
N HIS A 93 -2.78 -12.22 -2.71
CA HIS A 93 -3.69 -11.81 -3.79
C HIS A 93 -5.10 -11.49 -3.30
N ILE A 94 -5.65 -12.29 -2.37
CA ILE A 94 -6.98 -12.03 -1.79
C ILE A 94 -6.96 -10.73 -0.98
N LYS A 95 -5.96 -10.54 -0.11
CA LYS A 95 -5.79 -9.29 0.65
C LYS A 95 -5.67 -8.08 -0.29
N ALA A 96 -4.96 -8.23 -1.41
CA ALA A 96 -4.87 -7.20 -2.45
C ALA A 96 -6.22 -6.89 -3.12
N ALA A 97 -7.00 -7.91 -3.44
CA ALA A 97 -8.34 -7.75 -4.02
C ALA A 97 -9.35 -7.10 -3.06
N LEU A 98 -9.17 -7.28 -1.74
CA LEU A 98 -10.01 -6.67 -0.70
C LEU A 98 -9.66 -5.20 -0.41
N THR A 99 -8.57 -4.70 -0.96
CA THR A 99 -8.03 -3.37 -0.68
C THR A 99 -7.83 -2.61 -1.99
N ALA A 100 -6.93 -1.62 -2.03
CA ALA A 100 -6.72 -0.78 -3.20
C ALA A 100 -5.34 -1.02 -3.81
N VAL A 101 -5.26 -1.04 -5.14
CA VAL A 101 -3.99 -0.92 -5.89
C VAL A 101 -3.79 0.48 -6.46
N SER A 102 -4.81 1.33 -6.37
CA SER A 102 -4.80 2.72 -6.82
C SER A 102 -5.55 3.60 -5.81
N ILE A 103 -4.94 4.70 -5.38
CA ILE A 103 -5.58 5.71 -4.52
C ILE A 103 -5.31 7.11 -5.10
N GLY A 104 -6.28 8.01 -4.94
CA GLY A 104 -6.18 9.40 -5.35
C GLY A 104 -6.15 10.33 -4.13
N ILE A 105 -5.22 11.28 -4.10
CA ILE A 105 -5.11 12.28 -3.05
C ILE A 105 -5.16 13.67 -3.69
N PRO A 106 -6.12 14.54 -3.33
CA PRO A 106 -6.15 15.90 -3.81
C PRO A 106 -4.87 16.64 -3.42
N VAL A 107 -4.39 17.50 -4.31
CA VAL A 107 -3.31 18.45 -4.07
C VAL A 107 -3.94 19.83 -4.01
N VAL A 108 -3.69 20.55 -2.92
CA VAL A 108 -4.19 21.92 -2.67
C VAL A 108 -3.05 22.78 -2.15
N GLY A 109 -2.83 23.94 -2.78
CA GLY A 109 -1.69 24.82 -2.46
C GLY A 109 -0.33 24.11 -2.45
N GLY A 110 -0.10 23.19 -3.40
CA GLY A 110 1.16 22.46 -3.55
C GLY A 110 1.40 21.40 -2.47
N ARG A 111 0.36 20.97 -1.76
CA ARG A 111 0.44 20.00 -0.66
C ARG A 111 -0.61 18.91 -0.82
N LEU A 112 -0.28 17.70 -0.37
CA LEU A 112 -1.26 16.63 -0.21
C LEU A 112 -2.32 17.07 0.79
N ALA A 113 -3.59 17.05 0.40
CA ALA A 113 -4.72 17.41 1.24
C ALA A 113 -5.11 16.25 2.20
N LEU A 114 -4.13 15.76 2.95
CA LEU A 114 -4.29 14.70 3.96
C LEU A 114 -4.76 15.32 5.28
N GLY A 115 -5.58 14.58 6.03
CA GLY A 115 -5.86 14.89 7.43
C GLY A 115 -4.62 14.72 8.32
N THR A 116 -4.64 15.31 9.51
CA THR A 116 -3.49 15.32 10.45
C THR A 116 -2.88 13.95 10.71
N TRP A 117 -3.73 12.92 10.76
CA TRP A 117 -3.33 11.55 11.08
C TRP A 117 -3.24 10.64 9.86
N GLN A 118 -3.49 11.12 8.65
CA GLN A 118 -3.46 10.28 7.46
C GLN A 118 -2.04 10.15 6.90
N GLY A 119 -1.54 8.92 6.87
CA GLY A 119 -0.34 8.53 6.14
C GLY A 119 -0.66 7.65 4.92
N LEU A 120 0.27 7.64 3.96
CA LEU A 120 0.24 6.76 2.80
C LEU A 120 1.09 5.52 3.06
N TYR A 121 0.49 4.35 2.92
CA TYR A 121 1.12 3.07 3.23
C TYR A 121 1.09 2.13 2.03
N LEU A 122 2.22 1.46 1.81
CA LEU A 122 2.24 0.19 1.11
C LEU A 122 1.95 -0.90 2.14
N PHE A 123 0.90 -1.68 1.91
CA PHE A 123 0.57 -2.84 2.72
C PHE A 123 1.15 -4.09 2.07
N GLU A 124 2.26 -4.58 2.61
CA GLU A 124 2.88 -5.83 2.20
C GLU A 124 2.09 -7.02 2.76
N HIS A 125 1.76 -7.97 1.88
CA HIS A 125 1.02 -9.18 2.25
C HIS A 125 1.84 -10.45 2.17
N ARG A 126 3.09 -10.36 1.71
CA ARG A 126 4.05 -11.46 1.63
C ARG A 126 4.97 -11.50 2.84
N ASP A 127 5.37 -12.70 3.26
CA ASP A 127 6.24 -12.93 4.42
C ASP A 127 7.71 -12.68 4.10
N ARG A 128 8.14 -12.97 2.86
CA ARG A 128 9.52 -12.76 2.43
C ARG A 128 9.77 -11.31 2.03
N PRO A 129 11.03 -10.82 2.10
CA PRO A 129 11.37 -9.49 1.61
C PRO A 129 11.06 -9.30 0.11
N HIS A 130 10.53 -8.13 -0.24
CA HIS A 130 10.29 -7.72 -1.61
C HIS A 130 10.78 -6.29 -1.88
N ARG A 131 10.88 -5.95 -3.17
CA ARG A 131 11.09 -4.58 -3.64
C ARG A 131 9.85 -4.17 -4.40
N ARG A 132 8.99 -3.35 -3.77
CA ARG A 132 7.72 -2.92 -4.33
C ARG A 132 7.87 -1.58 -5.04
N GLU A 133 7.06 -1.35 -6.06
CA GLU A 133 7.16 -0.17 -6.91
C GLU A 133 5.80 0.52 -7.03
N ILE A 134 5.78 1.79 -6.65
CA ILE A 134 4.61 2.66 -6.65
C ILE A 134 4.84 3.76 -7.68
N VAL A 135 3.92 3.90 -8.63
CA VAL A 135 3.89 5.02 -9.56
C VAL A 135 3.15 6.17 -8.89
N LEU A 136 3.79 7.34 -8.87
CA LEU A 136 3.17 8.60 -8.50
C LEU A 136 2.95 9.40 -9.78
N HIS A 137 1.70 9.75 -10.07
CA HIS A 137 1.32 10.54 -11.23
C HIS A 137 0.50 11.74 -10.78
N LEU A 138 0.93 12.94 -11.12
CA LEU A 138 0.22 14.17 -10.76
C LEU A 138 -0.41 14.80 -12.00
N GLY A 139 -1.75 14.81 -12.00
CA GLY A 139 -2.59 15.41 -13.02
C GLY A 139 -3.43 16.57 -12.48
N PRO A 140 -4.06 17.36 -13.37
CA PRO A 140 -5.09 18.32 -12.99
C PRO A 140 -6.33 17.63 -12.41
#